data_AF-A0ABD3AXL8-F1
#
_entry.id   AF-A0ABD3AXL8-F1
#
_cell.length_a   1.000
_cell.length_b   1.000
_cell.length_c   1.000
_cell.angle_alpha   90.00
_cell.angle_beta   90.00
_cell.angle_gamma   90.00
#
_symmetry.space_group_name_H-M   'P 1'
#
loop_
_entity.id
_entity.type
_entity.pdbx_description
1 polymer ?
#
loop_
_entity_poly.entity_id
_entity_poly.type
_entity_poly.pdbx_seq_one_letter_code
_entity_poly.pdbx_strand_id
1 'polypeptide(L)'
;MANAWKRNQPTKILTPKSILLFLLSSLLLLTFLYLASQIQTSTPKTLKTLVQNPIFERKIKPFDCYNSPQAHPVIANLVEGLKYPFLYSLSDFGNLPEKPHKNIVRTLKGKPFRKADISGTVQELLEKLKGDKNRIFVDVGANVGLATFAAAVMGFRVLAFEPVFENLQRICEGIYFNRVGNLVEVFEAATSDSSGNITFHKLVGRLDNSAVSATSAKMAFKSNEEIALQVKSIPLDEVIQESEPVLLLKIDVQGWEYHVLKGASKLLSRKKGERLT
;
A
#
# COMPACT_ATOMS: atom_id res chain seq x y z
N MET A 1 10.30 85.57 -8.78
CA MET A 1 9.91 84.14 -8.70
C MET A 1 11.11 83.35 -9.22
N ALA A 2 12.12 83.01 -8.44
CA ALA A 2 12.21 82.03 -7.35
C ALA A 2 12.08 80.57 -7.81
N ASN A 3 13.25 79.98 -8.09
CA ASN A 3 13.67 78.62 -7.75
C ASN A 3 13.04 77.41 -8.47
N ALA A 4 13.66 77.01 -9.58
CA ALA A 4 13.73 75.61 -9.99
C ALA A 4 15.19 75.28 -10.31
N TRP A 5 15.88 74.61 -9.38
CA TRP A 5 17.01 73.69 -9.60
C TRP A 5 17.49 73.17 -8.23
N LYS A 6 17.14 71.92 -7.90
CA LYS A 6 17.84 71.16 -6.85
C LYS A 6 18.34 69.84 -7.44
N ARG A 7 19.66 69.73 -7.41
CA ARG A 7 20.53 68.61 -7.80
C ARG A 7 20.07 67.25 -7.24
N ASN A 8 20.15 66.23 -8.09
CA ASN A 8 20.22 64.82 -7.71
C ASN A 8 21.38 64.59 -6.72
N GLN A 9 21.09 64.01 -5.55
CA GLN A 9 22.12 63.43 -4.66
C GLN A 9 22.12 61.90 -4.83
N PRO A 10 23.29 61.25 -4.89
CA PRO A 10 23.38 59.80 -4.96
C PRO A 10 22.95 59.17 -3.63
N THR A 11 22.07 58.18 -3.70
CA THR A 11 21.68 57.35 -2.55
C THR A 11 22.91 56.60 -2.03
N LYS A 12 23.31 56.86 -0.78
CA LYS A 12 24.38 56.11 -0.11
C LYS A 12 23.88 54.70 0.23
N ILE A 13 24.06 53.78 -0.71
CA ILE A 13 23.63 52.36 -0.64
C ILE A 13 24.39 51.56 0.43
N LEU A 14 25.55 52.03 0.90
CA LEU A 14 26.33 51.38 1.95
C LEU A 14 26.39 52.24 3.21
N THR A 15 25.50 51.95 4.15
CA THR A 15 25.63 52.40 5.55
C THR A 15 26.24 51.25 6.37
N PRO A 16 26.95 51.54 7.48
CA PRO A 16 27.52 50.50 8.34
C PRO A 16 26.47 49.47 8.81
N LYS A 17 25.22 49.93 8.99
CA LYS A 17 24.08 49.08 9.32
C LYS A 17 23.67 48.15 8.18
N SER A 18 23.65 48.61 6.93
CA SER A 18 23.32 47.74 5.79
C SER A 18 24.43 46.72 5.51
N ILE A 19 25.70 47.08 5.74
CA ILE A 19 26.84 46.14 5.67
C ILE A 19 26.72 45.08 6.77
N LEU A 20 26.43 45.47 8.01
CA LEU A 20 26.26 44.54 9.13
C LEU A 20 25.10 43.57 8.87
N LEU A 21 23.97 44.07 8.34
CA LEU A 21 22.81 43.23 8.00
C LEU A 21 23.16 42.20 6.91
N PHE A 22 23.94 42.61 5.90
CA PHE A 22 24.40 41.73 4.83
C PHE A 22 25.38 40.66 5.33
N LEU A 23 26.27 41.01 6.27
CA LEU A 23 27.19 40.07 6.89
C LEU A 23 26.44 39.04 7.75
N LEU A 24 25.43 39.48 8.50
CA LEU A 24 24.58 38.57 9.29
C LEU A 24 23.76 37.64 8.41
N SER A 25 23.13 38.13 7.33
CA SER A 25 22.36 37.28 6.42
C SER A 25 23.23 36.31 5.64
N SER A 26 24.43 36.74 5.22
CA SER A 26 25.47 35.90 4.63
C SER A 26 25.92 34.79 5.57
N LEU A 27 26.17 35.13 6.84
CA LEU A 27 26.58 34.14 7.85
C LEU A 27 25.46 33.12 8.11
N LEU A 28 24.21 33.58 8.19
CA LEU A 28 23.05 32.70 8.37
C LEU A 28 22.87 31.75 7.18
N LEU A 29 23.03 32.26 5.95
CA LEU A 29 22.98 31.44 4.74
C LEU A 29 24.11 30.41 4.69
N LEU A 30 25.34 30.79 5.08
CA LEU A 30 26.48 29.88 5.17
C LEU A 30 26.27 28.81 6.25
N THR A 31 25.72 29.16 7.41
CA THR A 31 25.38 28.17 8.45
C THR A 31 24.27 27.23 8.00
N PHE A 32 23.26 27.72 7.28
CA PHE A 32 22.19 26.89 6.71
C PHE A 32 22.73 25.94 5.64
N LEU A 33 23.60 26.41 4.75
CA LEU A 33 24.26 25.57 3.75
C LEU A 33 25.20 24.55 4.39
N TYR A 34 25.91 24.92 5.46
CA TYR A 34 26.75 23.99 6.23
C TYR A 34 25.90 22.90 6.92
N LEU A 35 24.81 23.28 7.60
CA LEU A 35 23.86 22.34 8.21
C LEU A 35 23.19 21.46 7.15
N ALA A 36 22.80 22.02 6.00
CA ALA A 36 22.24 21.27 4.88
C ALA A 36 23.27 20.32 4.23
N SER A 37 24.56 20.69 4.20
CA SER A 37 25.64 19.82 3.75
C SER A 37 25.92 18.68 4.74
N GLN A 38 25.69 18.89 6.04
CA GLN A 38 25.69 17.80 7.03
C GLN A 38 24.46 16.88 6.91
N ILE A 39 23.40 17.31 6.21
CA ILE A 39 22.21 16.50 5.92
C ILE A 39 22.42 15.63 4.66
N GLN A 40 23.61 15.62 4.05
CA GLN A 40 23.91 14.69 2.96
C GLN A 40 24.14 13.28 3.49
N THR A 41 23.06 12.50 3.36
CA THR A 41 23.06 11.06 3.15
C THR A 41 23.70 10.23 4.26
N SER A 42 22.94 9.98 5.32
CA SER A 42 22.80 8.59 5.73
C SER A 42 22.11 7.84 4.60
N THR A 43 22.82 7.54 3.51
CA THR A 43 22.55 6.30 2.79
C THR A 43 22.45 5.23 3.86
N PRO A 44 21.37 4.45 3.95
CA PRO A 44 21.39 3.30 4.84
C PRO A 44 22.56 2.43 4.35
N LYS A 45 23.67 2.45 5.11
CA LYS A 45 24.74 1.49 4.99
C LYS A 45 24.06 0.14 5.07
N THR A 46 23.95 -0.52 3.93
CA THR A 46 23.90 -1.97 3.80
C THR A 46 23.26 -2.65 5.00
N LEU A 47 21.93 -2.78 4.98
CA LEU A 47 21.23 -3.87 5.69
C LEU A 47 21.53 -5.20 4.96
N LYS A 48 22.81 -5.48 4.72
CA LYS A 48 23.33 -6.76 4.22
C LYS A 48 24.12 -7.40 5.35
N THR A 49 23.43 -7.70 6.45
CA THR A 49 23.82 -8.72 7.44
C THR A 49 22.83 -8.67 8.59
N LEU A 50 21.74 -9.42 8.46
CA LEU A 50 21.12 -10.24 9.51
C LEU A 50 19.80 -10.85 9.00
N VAL A 51 19.87 -11.58 7.89
CA VAL A 51 18.94 -12.68 7.61
C VAL A 51 19.77 -13.76 6.92
N GLN A 52 20.62 -14.45 7.69
CA GLN A 52 21.00 -15.82 7.33
C GLN A 52 19.84 -16.74 7.75
N ASN A 53 18.71 -16.60 7.06
CA ASN A 53 17.81 -17.74 6.90
C ASN A 53 18.26 -18.41 5.60
N PRO A 54 18.26 -19.75 5.51
CA PRO A 54 18.49 -20.41 4.23
C PRO A 54 17.55 -19.75 3.22
N ILE A 55 18.11 -19.20 2.14
CA ILE A 55 17.34 -18.54 1.08
C ILE A 55 16.51 -19.64 0.42
N PHE A 56 15.35 -19.90 1.00
CA PHE A 56 14.32 -20.67 0.34
C PHE A 56 13.64 -19.70 -0.61
N GLU A 57 13.97 -19.83 -1.89
CA GLU A 57 13.35 -19.02 -2.93
C GLU A 57 11.91 -19.50 -3.07
N ARG A 58 10.94 -18.69 -2.61
CA ARG A 58 9.52 -18.92 -2.91
C ARG A 58 9.38 -19.08 -4.43
N LYS A 59 8.48 -19.95 -4.87
CA LYS A 59 8.28 -20.25 -6.31
C LYS A 59 7.88 -19.01 -7.13
N ILE A 60 7.36 -17.99 -6.47
CA ILE A 60 7.20 -16.63 -6.98
C ILE A 60 7.91 -15.65 -6.04
N LYS A 61 8.63 -14.68 -6.62
CA LYS A 61 9.24 -13.59 -5.85
C LYS A 61 8.17 -12.60 -5.41
N PRO A 62 8.28 -12.01 -4.20
CA PRO A 62 7.45 -10.88 -3.84
C PRO A 62 7.58 -9.74 -4.86
N PHE A 63 6.48 -9.07 -5.12
CA PHE A 63 6.40 -7.86 -5.93
C PHE A 63 7.24 -6.75 -5.28
N ASP A 64 8.05 -6.08 -6.10
CA ASP A 64 8.98 -5.06 -5.61
C ASP A 64 8.28 -3.71 -5.48
N CYS A 65 7.72 -3.47 -4.29
CA CYS A 65 7.09 -2.20 -3.98
C CYS A 65 8.04 -1.00 -3.96
N TYR A 66 9.36 -1.20 -3.80
CA TYR A 66 10.32 -0.08 -3.80
C TYR A 66 10.59 0.43 -5.22
N ASN A 67 10.51 -0.46 -6.21
CA ASN A 67 10.67 -0.13 -7.62
C ASN A 67 9.33 -0.01 -8.35
N SER A 68 8.20 -0.18 -7.67
CA SER A 68 6.88 0.02 -8.25
C SER A 68 6.64 1.50 -8.55
N PRO A 69 6.24 1.85 -9.79
CA PRO A 69 5.91 3.24 -10.11
C PRO A 69 4.71 3.69 -9.27
N GLN A 70 4.79 4.90 -8.71
CA GLN A 70 3.66 5.47 -7.97
C GLN A 70 2.47 5.67 -8.91
N ALA A 71 1.25 5.40 -8.43
CA ALA A 71 0.08 5.45 -9.29
C ALA A 71 -0.20 6.88 -9.77
N HIS A 72 -0.16 7.91 -8.89
CA HIS A 72 -0.43 9.35 -9.14
C HIS A 72 -0.09 10.15 -7.86
N PRO A 73 -0.26 11.49 -7.73
CA PRO A 73 -0.21 12.13 -6.40
C PRO A 73 -1.22 11.48 -5.45
N VAL A 74 -0.73 10.98 -4.33
CA VAL A 74 -1.54 10.24 -3.37
C VAL A 74 -1.87 11.11 -2.18
N ILE A 75 -3.15 11.19 -1.86
CA ILE A 75 -3.64 11.74 -0.60
C ILE A 75 -4.12 10.56 0.25
N ALA A 76 -3.47 10.35 1.38
CA ALA A 76 -3.88 9.33 2.35
C ALA A 76 -4.75 9.93 3.46
N ASN A 77 -5.70 9.17 3.95
CA ASN A 77 -6.59 9.56 5.05
C ASN A 77 -6.69 8.45 6.11
N LEU A 78 -6.92 8.83 7.36
CA LEU A 78 -7.02 7.89 8.47
C LEU A 78 -8.38 7.16 8.47
N VAL A 79 -8.34 5.83 8.60
CA VAL A 79 -9.50 4.97 8.85
C VAL A 79 -9.81 4.99 10.34
N GLU A 80 -10.88 5.68 10.72
CA GLU A 80 -11.24 5.89 12.13
C GLU A 80 -12.29 4.89 12.65
N GLY A 81 -12.32 4.75 13.99
CA GLY A 81 -13.23 3.85 14.72
C GLY A 81 -12.76 2.39 14.77
N LEU A 82 -11.56 2.10 14.25
CA LEU A 82 -10.85 0.85 14.45
C LEU A 82 -9.96 0.94 15.69
N LYS A 83 -9.73 -0.19 16.35
CA LYS A 83 -8.80 -0.23 17.50
C LYS A 83 -7.35 0.04 17.07
N TYR A 84 -6.99 -0.44 15.88
CA TYR A 84 -5.70 -0.15 15.24
C TYR A 84 -5.97 0.65 13.95
N PRO A 85 -6.06 1.98 14.02
CA PRO A 85 -6.32 2.80 12.83
C PRO A 85 -5.12 2.75 11.87
N PHE A 86 -5.39 2.95 10.58
CA PHE A 86 -4.37 2.93 9.53
C PHE A 86 -4.72 3.95 8.43
N LEU A 87 -3.72 4.33 7.63
CA LEU A 87 -3.86 5.24 6.50
C LEU A 87 -4.29 4.47 5.25
N TYR A 88 -5.24 5.05 4.52
CA TYR A 88 -5.78 4.52 3.28
C TYR A 88 -5.72 5.59 2.19
N SER A 89 -5.39 5.21 0.96
CA SER A 89 -5.23 6.17 -0.12
C SER A 89 -6.59 6.54 -0.74
N LEU A 90 -6.79 7.83 -1.05
CA LEU A 90 -7.96 8.28 -1.78
C LEU A 90 -7.94 7.86 -3.25
N SER A 91 -6.75 7.65 -3.85
CA SER A 91 -6.63 7.16 -5.23
C SER A 91 -7.17 5.73 -5.39
N ASP A 92 -7.35 5.01 -4.28
CA ASP A 92 -7.89 3.66 -4.20
C ASP A 92 -9.38 3.56 -4.53
N PHE A 93 -10.07 4.69 -4.59
CA PHE A 93 -11.47 4.71 -5.02
C PHE A 93 -11.65 4.77 -6.54
N GLY A 94 -10.56 4.87 -7.29
CA GLY A 94 -10.59 4.97 -8.75
C GLY A 94 -11.27 6.26 -9.19
N ASN A 95 -11.96 6.22 -10.33
CA ASN A 95 -12.84 7.31 -10.71
C ASN A 95 -14.00 7.39 -9.72
N LEU A 96 -14.22 8.57 -9.17
CA LEU A 96 -15.37 8.82 -8.31
C LEU A 96 -16.63 8.50 -9.10
N PRO A 97 -17.43 7.50 -8.69
CA PRO A 97 -18.68 7.23 -9.39
C PRO A 97 -19.62 8.41 -9.13
N GLU A 98 -20.63 8.60 -10.00
CA GLU A 98 -21.62 9.67 -9.84
C GLU A 98 -22.30 9.65 -8.46
N LYS A 99 -22.38 8.45 -7.85
CA LYS A 99 -22.85 8.24 -6.47
C LYS A 99 -21.73 7.61 -5.64
N PRO A 100 -20.76 8.40 -5.16
CA PRO A 100 -19.62 7.88 -4.41
C PRO A 100 -20.05 7.24 -3.09
N HIS A 101 -19.37 6.14 -2.72
CA HIS A 101 -19.58 5.48 -1.44
C HIS A 101 -19.45 6.49 -0.29
N LYS A 102 -20.21 6.28 0.80
CA LYS A 102 -20.33 7.26 1.90
C LYS A 102 -18.97 7.68 2.50
N ASN A 103 -17.99 6.78 2.52
CA ASN A 103 -16.64 7.09 3.01
C ASN A 103 -15.89 8.04 2.10
N ILE A 104 -16.04 7.88 0.78
CA ILE A 104 -15.46 8.77 -0.21
C ILE A 104 -16.02 10.18 -0.04
N VAL A 105 -17.35 10.32 0.06
CA VAL A 105 -18.02 11.61 0.28
C VAL A 105 -17.51 12.29 1.54
N ARG A 106 -17.27 11.53 2.61
CA ARG A 106 -16.76 12.09 3.87
C ARG A 106 -15.34 12.60 3.70
N THR A 107 -14.46 11.80 3.11
CA THR A 107 -13.06 12.21 2.94
C THR A 107 -12.92 13.40 2.00
N LEU A 108 -13.71 13.47 0.92
CA LEU A 108 -13.77 14.66 0.06
C LEU A 108 -14.23 15.93 0.80
N LYS A 109 -14.95 15.78 1.92
CA LYS A 109 -15.36 16.88 2.81
C LYS A 109 -14.36 17.12 3.94
N GLY A 110 -13.15 16.57 3.86
CA GLY A 110 -12.12 16.64 4.90
C GLY A 110 -12.50 15.89 6.18
N LYS A 111 -13.48 14.98 6.13
CA LYS A 111 -13.92 14.18 7.28
C LYS A 111 -13.23 12.82 7.30
N PRO A 112 -12.99 12.26 8.48
CA PRO A 112 -12.42 10.92 8.59
C PRO A 112 -13.27 9.85 7.93
N PHE A 113 -12.58 8.83 7.43
CA PHE A 113 -13.19 7.64 6.84
C PHE A 113 -13.95 6.90 7.96
N ARG A 114 -15.20 6.50 7.71
CA ARG A 114 -16.02 5.77 8.70
C ARG A 114 -15.68 4.28 8.65
N LYS A 115 -15.62 3.60 9.81
CA LYS A 115 -15.32 2.16 9.99
C LYS A 115 -15.48 1.34 8.70
N ALA A 116 -14.34 0.86 8.16
CA ALA A 116 -14.35 -0.10 7.06
C ALA A 116 -14.87 -1.44 7.59
N ASP A 117 -15.87 -2.00 6.92
CA ASP A 117 -16.56 -3.21 7.37
C ASP A 117 -15.59 -4.39 7.48
N ILE A 118 -14.84 -4.65 6.40
CA ILE A 118 -13.83 -5.71 6.37
C ILE A 118 -12.69 -5.47 7.35
N SER A 119 -12.17 -4.24 7.46
CA SER A 119 -11.04 -3.95 8.35
C SER A 119 -11.42 -4.13 9.82
N GLY A 120 -12.63 -3.72 10.21
CA GLY A 120 -13.17 -3.99 11.55
C GLY A 120 -13.27 -5.48 11.83
N THR A 121 -13.85 -6.22 10.89
CA THR A 121 -13.98 -7.68 10.99
C THR A 121 -12.63 -8.37 11.14
N VAL A 122 -11.63 -7.98 10.34
CA VAL A 122 -10.26 -8.52 10.41
C VAL A 122 -9.64 -8.26 11.79
N GLN A 123 -9.71 -7.02 12.29
CA GLN A 123 -9.14 -6.71 13.61
C GLN A 123 -9.84 -7.48 14.72
N GLU A 124 -11.17 -7.49 14.73
CA GLU A 124 -11.97 -8.21 15.73
C GLU A 124 -11.65 -9.71 15.73
N LEU A 125 -11.50 -10.34 14.56
CA LEU A 125 -11.16 -11.75 14.45
C LEU A 125 -9.73 -12.04 14.93
N LEU A 126 -8.75 -11.24 14.50
CA LEU A 126 -7.36 -11.40 14.90
C LEU A 126 -7.15 -11.22 16.41
N GLU A 127 -7.92 -10.33 17.06
CA GLU A 127 -7.93 -10.19 18.52
C GLU A 127 -8.52 -11.41 19.22
N LYS A 128 -9.66 -11.91 18.75
CA LYS A 128 -10.31 -13.11 19.31
C LYS A 128 -9.43 -14.34 19.21
N LEU A 129 -8.70 -14.47 18.11
CA LEU A 129 -7.78 -15.58 17.89
C LEU A 129 -6.52 -15.51 18.78
N LYS A 130 -6.33 -14.43 19.57
CA LYS A 130 -5.17 -14.18 20.46
C LYS A 130 -3.85 -14.59 19.80
N GLY A 131 -3.74 -14.31 18.50
CA GLY A 131 -2.71 -14.89 17.67
C GLY A 131 -1.31 -14.48 18.13
N ASP A 132 -0.43 -15.46 18.29
CA ASP A 132 1.01 -15.23 18.34
C ASP A 132 1.40 -14.41 17.10
N LYS A 133 2.06 -13.26 17.30
CA LYS A 133 2.45 -12.34 16.21
C LYS A 133 3.45 -12.97 15.24
N ASN A 134 4.02 -14.12 15.60
CA ASN A 134 4.82 -14.94 14.70
C ASN A 134 3.99 -15.66 13.62
N ARG A 135 2.65 -15.65 13.72
CA ARG A 135 1.75 -16.26 12.73
C ARG A 135 1.35 -15.31 11.60
N ILE A 136 0.98 -15.90 10.48
CA ILE A 136 0.80 -15.19 9.21
C ILE A 136 -0.70 -15.00 8.91
N PHE A 137 -1.06 -13.77 8.52
CA PHE A 137 -2.33 -13.48 7.86
C PHE A 137 -2.15 -13.56 6.34
N VAL A 138 -3.00 -14.30 5.65
CA VAL A 138 -2.95 -14.44 4.19
C VAL A 138 -4.15 -13.73 3.59
N ASP A 139 -3.88 -12.72 2.75
CA ASP A 139 -4.89 -11.89 2.08
C ASP A 139 -4.93 -12.24 0.58
N VAL A 140 -5.91 -13.05 0.19
CA VAL A 140 -6.12 -13.44 -1.21
C VAL A 140 -7.15 -12.52 -1.86
N GLY A 141 -6.79 -11.94 -3.00
CA GLY A 141 -7.54 -10.85 -3.62
C GLY A 141 -7.43 -9.60 -2.77
N ALA A 142 -6.18 -9.18 -2.49
CA ALA A 142 -5.91 -8.09 -1.57
C ALA A 142 -6.49 -6.75 -2.06
N ASN A 143 -6.76 -6.62 -3.36
CA ASN A 143 -7.30 -5.42 -3.99
C ASN A 143 -6.45 -4.21 -3.59
N VAL A 144 -7.05 -3.18 -3.01
CA VAL A 144 -6.39 -1.96 -2.53
C VAL A 144 -5.82 -2.09 -1.10
N GLY A 145 -5.79 -3.29 -0.52
CA GLY A 145 -5.07 -3.59 0.72
C GLY A 145 -5.82 -3.32 2.03
N LEU A 146 -7.15 -3.09 2.03
CA LEU A 146 -7.90 -2.78 3.26
C LEU A 146 -7.79 -3.86 4.36
N ALA A 147 -7.80 -5.14 3.99
CA ALA A 147 -7.62 -6.25 4.93
C ALA A 147 -6.14 -6.42 5.31
N THR A 148 -5.25 -6.35 4.32
CA THR A 148 -3.79 -6.33 4.50
C THR A 148 -3.34 -5.32 5.55
N PHE A 149 -3.72 -4.05 5.42
CA PHE A 149 -3.30 -3.02 6.38
C PHE A 149 -3.96 -3.19 7.74
N ALA A 150 -5.23 -3.61 7.78
CA ALA A 150 -5.91 -3.88 9.04
C ALA A 150 -5.20 -4.94 9.89
N ALA A 151 -4.63 -5.97 9.26
CA ALA A 151 -3.81 -6.98 9.93
C ALA A 151 -2.39 -6.47 10.23
N ALA A 152 -1.74 -5.82 9.26
CA ALA A 152 -0.35 -5.38 9.39
C ALA A 152 -0.14 -4.34 10.50
N VAL A 153 -1.06 -3.38 10.68
CA VAL A 153 -0.93 -2.38 11.77
C VAL A 153 -1.15 -2.96 13.16
N MET A 154 -1.73 -4.16 13.26
CA MET A 154 -1.74 -4.93 14.51
C MET A 154 -0.42 -5.66 14.76
N GLY A 155 0.54 -5.63 13.84
CA GLY A 155 1.84 -6.30 13.95
C GLY A 155 1.87 -7.74 13.42
N PHE A 156 0.90 -8.18 12.61
CA PHE A 156 0.96 -9.48 11.96
C PHE A 156 1.78 -9.44 10.68
N ARG A 157 2.52 -10.52 10.39
CA ARG A 157 3.07 -10.76 9.05
C ARG A 157 1.92 -11.03 8.07
N VAL A 158 1.97 -10.45 6.89
CA VAL A 158 0.95 -10.56 5.85
C VAL A 158 1.55 -11.05 4.54
N LEU A 159 0.92 -12.06 3.94
CA LEU A 159 1.16 -12.44 2.55
C LEU A 159 -0.06 -12.00 1.73
N ALA A 160 0.12 -10.98 0.87
CA ALA A 160 -0.95 -10.39 0.07
C ALA A 160 -0.83 -10.82 -1.39
N PHE A 161 -1.89 -11.36 -1.97
CA PHE A 161 -1.94 -11.80 -3.36
C PHE A 161 -2.93 -10.92 -4.14
N GLU A 162 -2.42 -10.23 -5.16
CA GLU A 162 -3.21 -9.35 -6.01
C GLU A 162 -2.65 -9.37 -7.45
N PRO A 163 -3.43 -9.80 -8.45
CA PRO A 163 -2.95 -9.87 -9.83
C PRO A 163 -2.99 -8.53 -10.58
N VAL A 164 -3.78 -7.54 -10.14
CA VAL A 164 -4.00 -6.31 -10.90
C VAL A 164 -2.92 -5.28 -10.56
N PHE A 165 -2.12 -4.89 -11.56
CA PHE A 165 -1.01 -3.96 -11.39
C PHE A 165 -1.40 -2.64 -10.73
N GLU A 166 -2.54 -2.05 -11.11
CA GLU A 166 -2.97 -0.77 -10.52
C GLU A 166 -3.36 -0.93 -9.04
N ASN A 167 -3.82 -2.10 -8.62
CA ASN A 167 -4.07 -2.41 -7.22
C ASN A 167 -2.76 -2.64 -6.47
N LEU A 168 -1.78 -3.29 -7.09
CA LEU A 168 -0.43 -3.46 -6.52
C LEU A 168 0.24 -2.13 -6.21
N GLN A 169 0.18 -1.15 -7.13
CA GLN A 169 0.72 0.19 -6.88
C GLN A 169 0.13 0.82 -5.60
N ARG A 170 -1.17 0.63 -5.37
CA ARG A 170 -1.88 1.14 -4.20
C ARG A 170 -1.52 0.42 -2.91
N ILE A 171 -1.35 -0.91 -2.98
CA ILE A 171 -0.82 -1.68 -1.86
C ILE A 171 0.58 -1.15 -1.49
N CYS A 172 1.44 -0.90 -2.46
CA CYS A 172 2.79 -0.38 -2.21
C CYS A 172 2.77 1.03 -1.58
N GLU A 173 1.89 1.91 -2.04
CA GLU A 173 1.65 3.23 -1.42
C GLU A 173 1.17 3.07 0.04
N GLY A 174 0.20 2.19 0.30
CA GLY A 174 -0.30 1.94 1.64
C GLY A 174 0.75 1.29 2.56
N ILE A 175 1.64 0.44 2.04
CA ILE A 175 2.81 -0.08 2.77
C ILE A 175 3.70 1.07 3.24
N TYR A 176 3.96 2.03 2.35
CA TYR A 176 4.76 3.21 2.66
C TYR A 176 4.08 4.10 3.72
N PHE A 177 2.80 4.44 3.54
CA PHE A 177 2.08 5.31 4.49
C PHE A 177 1.96 4.71 5.88
N ASN A 178 1.71 3.40 5.97
CA ASN A 178 1.54 2.72 7.25
C ASN A 178 2.87 2.26 7.87
N ARG A 179 3.99 2.38 7.15
CA ARG A 179 5.33 1.96 7.59
C ARG A 179 5.39 0.47 7.96
N VAL A 180 4.73 -0.36 7.16
CA VAL A 180 4.58 -1.81 7.41
C VAL A 180 5.38 -2.69 6.44
N GLY A 181 6.38 -2.12 5.75
CA GLY A 181 7.15 -2.85 4.72
C GLY A 181 7.89 -4.08 5.21
N ASN A 182 8.23 -4.15 6.50
CA ASN A 182 8.82 -5.34 7.11
C ASN A 182 7.81 -6.44 7.49
N LEU A 183 6.51 -6.14 7.40
CA LEU A 183 5.44 -7.07 7.76
C LEU A 183 4.69 -7.61 6.55
N VAL A 184 4.73 -6.93 5.40
CA VAL A 184 3.91 -7.26 4.23
C VAL A 184 4.77 -7.74 3.07
N GLU A 185 4.57 -8.98 2.64
CA GLU A 185 5.04 -9.50 1.36
C GLU A 185 3.87 -9.48 0.36
N VAL A 186 4.05 -8.84 -0.80
CA VAL A 186 3.02 -8.73 -1.85
C VAL A 186 3.39 -9.65 -3.00
N PHE A 187 2.42 -10.30 -3.65
CA PHE A 187 2.63 -11.16 -4.81
C PHE A 187 1.73 -10.73 -5.97
N GLU A 188 2.35 -10.40 -7.10
CA GLU A 188 1.66 -10.16 -8.39
C GLU A 188 1.23 -11.49 -8.99
N ALA A 189 0.17 -12.06 -8.43
CA ALA A 189 -0.44 -13.28 -8.93
C ALA A 189 -1.87 -13.45 -8.42
N ALA A 190 -2.70 -14.06 -9.27
CA ALA A 190 -3.96 -14.65 -8.86
C ALA A 190 -3.68 -16.01 -8.21
N THR A 191 -4.25 -16.27 -7.04
CA THR A 191 -4.17 -17.62 -6.48
C THR A 191 -5.13 -18.55 -7.22
N SER A 192 -4.71 -19.76 -7.56
CA SER A 192 -5.53 -20.73 -8.32
C SER A 192 -5.10 -22.16 -8.01
N ASP A 193 -5.67 -23.16 -8.68
CA ASP A 193 -5.32 -24.57 -8.50
C ASP A 193 -4.14 -25.02 -9.38
N SER A 194 -3.61 -24.13 -10.22
CA SER A 194 -2.44 -24.39 -11.05
C SER A 194 -1.58 -23.14 -11.29
N SER A 195 -0.29 -23.37 -11.50
CA SER A 195 0.67 -22.34 -11.88
C SER A 195 0.64 -22.10 -13.38
N GLY A 196 0.63 -20.84 -13.80
CA GLY A 196 0.53 -20.49 -15.22
C GLY A 196 0.10 -19.05 -15.43
N ASN A 197 -0.65 -18.82 -16.51
CA ASN A 197 -1.36 -17.56 -16.74
C ASN A 197 -2.84 -17.87 -16.92
N ILE A 198 -3.69 -17.05 -16.31
CA ILE A 198 -5.14 -17.10 -16.50
C ILE A 198 -5.63 -15.79 -17.09
N THR A 199 -6.74 -15.88 -17.84
CA THR A 199 -7.44 -14.69 -18.32
C THR A 199 -8.30 -14.15 -17.20
N PHE A 200 -8.10 -12.88 -16.88
CA PHE A 200 -8.81 -12.14 -15.84
C PHE A 200 -9.59 -11.01 -16.49
N HIS A 201 -10.87 -10.87 -16.15
CA HIS A 201 -11.71 -9.82 -16.72
C HIS A 201 -11.88 -8.68 -15.72
N LYS A 202 -11.40 -7.50 -16.10
CA LYS A 202 -11.49 -6.28 -15.29
C LYS A 202 -12.40 -5.28 -16.00
N LEU A 203 -13.20 -4.56 -15.23
CA LEU A 203 -13.95 -3.41 -15.76
C LEU A 203 -13.05 -2.18 -15.87
N VAL A 204 -13.08 -1.52 -17.03
CA VAL A 204 -12.34 -0.28 -17.24
C VAL A 204 -12.84 0.78 -16.27
N GLY A 205 -11.89 1.50 -15.64
CA GLY A 205 -12.19 2.61 -14.73
C GLY A 205 -12.70 2.21 -13.34
N ARG A 206 -12.78 0.92 -13.01
CA ARG A 206 -13.12 0.42 -11.68
C ARG A 206 -11.99 -0.40 -11.07
N LEU A 207 -11.78 -0.22 -9.77
CA LEU A 207 -10.77 -0.95 -8.98
C LEU A 207 -11.42 -2.04 -8.11
N ASP A 208 -12.71 -1.92 -7.84
CA ASP A 208 -13.46 -2.76 -6.90
C ASP A 208 -14.12 -3.99 -7.55
N ASN A 209 -14.24 -4.02 -8.88
CA ASN A 209 -15.02 -5.02 -9.59
C ASN A 209 -14.17 -5.67 -10.69
N SER A 210 -13.52 -6.77 -10.31
CA SER A 210 -12.91 -7.67 -11.28
C SER A 210 -13.51 -9.06 -11.09
N ALA A 211 -13.82 -9.75 -12.18
CA ALA A 211 -14.42 -11.08 -12.15
C ALA A 211 -13.63 -12.00 -13.07
N VAL A 212 -13.45 -13.25 -12.69
CA VAL A 212 -12.70 -14.21 -13.51
C VAL A 212 -13.55 -14.76 -14.68
N SER A 213 -14.86 -14.47 -14.71
CA SER A 213 -15.77 -14.89 -15.77
C SER A 213 -16.48 -13.73 -16.43
N ALA A 214 -16.40 -13.67 -17.76
CA ALA A 214 -17.16 -12.74 -18.61
C ALA A 214 -18.68 -12.82 -18.36
N THR A 215 -19.22 -14.00 -18.02
CA THR A 215 -20.66 -14.17 -17.76
C THR A 215 -21.09 -13.50 -16.44
N SER A 216 -20.22 -13.53 -15.42
CA SER A 216 -20.46 -12.88 -14.12
C SER A 216 -20.32 -11.36 -14.23
N ALA A 217 -19.37 -10.87 -15.01
CA ALA A 217 -19.16 -9.45 -15.28
C ALA A 217 -20.35 -8.83 -16.05
N LYS A 218 -20.83 -9.53 -17.10
CA LYS A 218 -21.96 -9.07 -17.94
C LYS A 218 -23.30 -8.99 -17.21
N MET A 219 -23.55 -9.87 -16.24
CA MET A 219 -24.80 -9.86 -15.45
C MET A 219 -24.84 -8.78 -14.38
N ALA A 220 -23.70 -8.42 -13.79
CA ALA A 220 -23.64 -7.49 -12.68
C ALA A 220 -23.59 -6.01 -13.12
N PHE A 221 -23.09 -5.71 -14.32
CA PHE A 221 -22.80 -4.32 -14.73
C PHE A 221 -23.28 -4.05 -16.16
N LYS A 222 -24.53 -3.59 -16.30
CA LYS A 222 -25.01 -3.02 -17.57
C LYS A 222 -24.06 -1.90 -18.00
N SER A 223 -23.44 -2.05 -19.18
CA SER A 223 -22.72 -1.04 -19.97
C SER A 223 -21.30 -0.59 -19.58
N ASN A 224 -20.48 -1.38 -18.90
CA ASN A 224 -19.07 -1.04 -18.71
C ASN A 224 -18.17 -1.84 -19.68
N GLU A 225 -17.17 -1.19 -20.28
CA GLU A 225 -16.15 -1.86 -21.09
C GLU A 225 -15.35 -2.84 -20.22
N GLU A 226 -15.20 -4.07 -20.69
CA GLU A 226 -14.40 -5.13 -20.07
C GLU A 226 -13.06 -5.24 -20.80
N ILE A 227 -11.97 -5.35 -20.04
CA ILE A 227 -10.65 -5.70 -20.56
C ILE A 227 -10.27 -7.09 -20.05
N ALA A 228 -9.79 -7.92 -20.98
CA ALA A 228 -9.16 -9.19 -20.65
C ALA A 228 -7.68 -8.94 -20.39
N LEU A 229 -7.21 -9.36 -19.22
CA LEU A 229 -5.83 -9.26 -18.77
C LEU A 229 -5.27 -10.66 -18.58
N GLN A 230 -4.06 -10.91 -19.07
CA GLN A 230 -3.34 -12.13 -18.73
C GLN A 230 -2.58 -11.88 -17.43
N VAL A 231 -2.91 -12.65 -16.39
CA VAL A 231 -2.28 -12.53 -15.08
C VAL A 231 -1.67 -13.85 -14.68
N LYS A 232 -0.55 -13.80 -13.95
CA LYS A 232 0.10 -14.99 -13.43
C LYS A 232 -0.81 -15.67 -12.42
N SER A 233 -0.94 -16.99 -12.49
CA SER A 233 -1.63 -17.80 -11.49
C SER A 233 -0.65 -18.65 -10.68
N ILE A 234 -0.95 -18.89 -9.40
CA ILE A 234 -0.14 -19.76 -8.54
C ILE A 234 -0.97 -20.42 -7.42
N PRO A 235 -0.75 -21.71 -7.10
CA PRO A 235 -1.34 -22.32 -5.92
C PRO A 235 -0.72 -21.80 -4.62
N LEU A 236 -1.55 -21.61 -3.60
CA LEU A 236 -1.07 -21.21 -2.27
C LEU A 236 -0.10 -22.24 -1.68
N ASP A 237 -0.34 -23.53 -1.93
CA ASP A 237 0.55 -24.63 -1.50
C ASP A 237 1.95 -24.57 -2.16
N GLU A 238 2.13 -23.80 -3.25
CA GLU A 238 3.44 -23.58 -3.88
C GLU A 238 4.19 -22.37 -3.33
N VAL A 239 3.50 -21.49 -2.60
CA VAL A 239 4.07 -20.25 -2.05
C VAL A 239 4.28 -20.34 -0.54
N ILE A 240 3.31 -20.90 0.17
CA ILE A 240 3.27 -20.97 1.62
C ILE A 240 3.84 -22.32 2.07
N GLN A 241 5.01 -22.27 2.69
CA GLN A 241 5.70 -23.49 3.12
C GLN A 241 4.96 -24.18 4.26
N GLU A 242 5.21 -25.48 4.42
CA GLU A 242 4.64 -26.27 5.52
C GLU A 242 5.03 -25.72 6.90
N SER A 243 6.25 -25.20 7.01
CA SER A 243 6.80 -24.56 8.21
C SER A 243 6.16 -23.21 8.57
N GLU A 244 5.47 -22.56 7.63
CA GLU A 244 4.89 -21.25 7.85
C GLU A 244 3.55 -21.32 8.60
N PRO A 245 3.45 -20.73 9.81
CA PRO A 245 2.26 -20.89 10.65
C PRO A 245 1.18 -19.88 10.25
N VAL A 246 0.33 -20.24 9.29
CA VAL A 246 -0.83 -19.43 8.92
C VAL A 246 -1.85 -19.38 10.06
N LEU A 247 -2.27 -18.17 10.44
CA LEU A 247 -3.31 -17.91 11.43
C LEU A 247 -4.69 -17.84 10.80
N LEU A 248 -4.79 -17.11 9.70
CA LEU A 248 -6.04 -16.77 9.06
C LEU A 248 -5.81 -16.58 7.56
N LEU A 249 -6.66 -17.19 6.75
CA LEU A 249 -6.70 -17.06 5.30
C LEU A 249 -8.00 -16.36 4.92
N LYS A 250 -7.89 -15.14 4.40
CA LYS A 250 -9.01 -14.41 3.80
C LYS A 250 -8.98 -14.65 2.29
N ILE A 251 -10.14 -14.94 1.71
CA ILE A 251 -10.32 -15.14 0.26
C ILE A 251 -11.48 -14.28 -0.19
N ASP A 252 -11.21 -13.35 -1.11
CA ASP A 252 -12.22 -12.54 -1.81
C ASP A 252 -11.73 -12.31 -3.24
N VAL A 253 -12.10 -13.22 -4.15
CA VAL A 253 -11.60 -13.25 -5.54
C VAL A 253 -12.75 -13.25 -6.55
N GLN A 254 -13.94 -12.84 -6.12
CA GLN A 254 -15.11 -12.55 -6.95
C GLN A 254 -15.46 -13.69 -7.92
N GLY A 255 -15.63 -14.91 -7.40
CA GLY A 255 -16.11 -16.07 -8.14
C GLY A 255 -15.04 -17.09 -8.54
N TRP A 256 -13.81 -16.96 -8.01
CA TRP A 256 -12.71 -17.91 -8.23
C TRP A 256 -12.32 -18.70 -6.98
N GLU A 257 -13.12 -18.62 -5.92
CA GLU A 257 -12.82 -19.15 -4.58
C GLU A 257 -12.56 -20.66 -4.62
N TYR A 258 -13.31 -21.40 -5.45
CA TYR A 258 -13.13 -22.84 -5.61
C TYR A 258 -11.70 -23.21 -6.03
N HIS A 259 -11.14 -22.49 -7.00
CA HIS A 259 -9.78 -22.73 -7.49
C HIS A 259 -8.72 -22.36 -6.44
N VAL A 260 -8.94 -21.27 -5.70
CA VAL A 260 -8.07 -20.91 -4.56
C VAL A 260 -8.04 -22.02 -3.52
N LEU A 261 -9.21 -22.50 -3.10
CA LEU A 261 -9.33 -23.56 -2.08
C LEU A 261 -8.66 -24.86 -2.54
N LYS A 262 -8.83 -25.23 -3.81
CA LYS A 262 -8.17 -26.42 -4.39
C LYS A 262 -6.65 -26.25 -4.44
N GLY A 263 -6.14 -25.07 -4.77
CA GLY A 263 -4.71 -24.73 -4.72
C GLY A 263 -4.12 -24.54 -3.32
N ALA A 264 -4.96 -24.61 -2.27
CA ALA A 264 -4.59 -24.48 -0.86
C ALA A 264 -4.88 -25.77 -0.08
N SER A 265 -5.12 -26.89 -0.77
CA SER A 265 -5.59 -28.14 -0.15
C SER A 265 -4.67 -28.65 0.95
N LYS A 266 -3.34 -28.57 0.77
CA LYS A 266 -2.36 -29.00 1.77
C LYS A 266 -2.36 -28.02 2.94
N LEU A 267 -2.31 -26.72 2.67
CA LEU A 267 -2.40 -25.67 3.68
C LEU A 267 -3.65 -25.82 4.56
N LEU A 268 -4.80 -26.11 3.96
CA LEU A 268 -6.07 -26.30 4.68
C LEU A 268 -6.16 -27.62 5.44
N SER A 269 -5.40 -28.64 5.03
CA SER A 269 -5.31 -29.92 5.74
C SER A 269 -4.41 -29.88 6.99
N ARG A 270 -3.67 -28.78 7.20
CA ARG A 270 -2.78 -28.63 8.37
C ARG A 270 -3.59 -28.67 9.66
N LYS A 271 -3.09 -29.40 10.65
CA LYS A 271 -3.74 -29.47 11.96
C LYS A 271 -3.74 -28.11 12.64
N LYS A 272 -4.89 -27.77 13.23
CA LYS A 272 -5.07 -26.54 14.00
C LYS A 272 -4.15 -26.55 15.23
N GLY A 273 -3.05 -25.79 15.17
CA GLY A 273 -2.20 -25.52 16.34
C GLY A 273 -0.96 -26.40 16.50
N GLU A 274 -0.53 -27.14 15.48
CA GLU A 274 0.83 -27.72 15.52
C GLU A 274 1.85 -26.57 15.42
N ARG A 275 2.45 -26.22 16.56
CA ARG A 275 3.79 -25.60 16.55
C ARG A 275 4.70 -26.67 15.95
N LEU A 276 5.16 -26.43 14.73
CA LEU A 276 6.34 -27.12 14.24
C LEU A 276 7.50 -26.59 15.08
N THR A 277 7.82 -27.35 16.13
CA THR A 277 8.93 -27.13 17.07
C THR A 277 10.26 -27.26 16.38
#